data_AF-A0A6L9MFR3-F1
#
_entry.id   AF-A0A6L9MFR3-F1
#
_cell.length_a   1.000
_cell.length_b   1.000
_cell.length_c   1.000
_cell.angle_alpha   90.00
_cell.angle_beta   90.00
_cell.angle_gamma   90.00
#
_symmetry.space_group_name_H-M   'P 1'
#
loop_
_entity.id
_entity.type
_entity.pdbx_description
1 polymer ?
#
loop_
_entity_poly.entity_id
_entity_poly.type
_entity_poly.pdbx_seq_one_letter_code
_entity_poly.pdbx_strand_id
1 'polypeptide(L)'
;MESELALLWEVSMAEFIFVTVILGGGGGWMIGRSTALTWSGWGLLAFYLFLLTLAVRFIHFSLFGGSFFLPFSTFDTALHYGIVDYLVLFAIAAAGRSYVRNRQMARQYGFLHQDRG
;
A
#
# COMPACT_ATOMS: atom_id res chain seq x y z
N MET A 1 -24.19 -5.99 -14.97
CA MET A 1 -23.75 -6.34 -13.59
C MET A 1 -22.50 -5.52 -13.25
N GLU A 2 -22.62 -4.20 -13.16
CA GLU A 2 -21.48 -3.30 -12.86
C GLU A 2 -21.61 -2.63 -11.48
N SER A 3 -22.75 -2.77 -10.80
CA SER A 3 -23.07 -2.01 -9.59
C SER A 3 -22.54 -2.58 -8.29
N GLU A 4 -22.11 -3.86 -8.23
CA GLU A 4 -21.67 -4.47 -6.96
C GLU A 4 -20.20 -4.17 -6.62
N LEU A 5 -19.39 -3.78 -7.62
CA LEU A 5 -17.94 -3.64 -7.45
C LEU A 5 -17.44 -2.18 -7.50
N ALA A 6 -18.37 -1.22 -7.61
CA ALA A 6 -18.09 0.21 -7.45
C ALA A 6 -17.53 0.56 -6.05
N LEU A 7 -17.58 -0.37 -5.10
CA LEU A 7 -16.94 -0.19 -3.79
C LEU A 7 -15.41 -0.16 -3.87
N LEU A 8 -14.81 -0.88 -4.83
CA LEU A 8 -13.37 -1.10 -4.87
C LEU A 8 -12.65 -0.27 -5.94
N TRP A 9 -13.26 -0.07 -7.11
CA TRP A 9 -12.66 0.66 -8.22
C TRP A 9 -13.65 1.62 -8.86
N GLU A 10 -13.12 2.72 -9.40
CA GLU A 10 -13.91 3.82 -9.92
C GLU A 10 -14.14 3.71 -11.43
N VAL A 11 -13.09 3.49 -12.22
CA VAL A 11 -13.21 3.46 -13.69
C VAL A 11 -13.21 2.01 -14.19
N SER A 12 -12.27 1.18 -13.73
CA SER A 12 -12.22 -0.23 -14.17
C SER A 12 -11.49 -1.16 -13.20
N MET A 13 -11.77 -2.46 -13.31
CA MET A 13 -11.00 -3.47 -12.56
C MET A 13 -9.55 -3.57 -13.07
N ALA A 14 -9.34 -3.40 -14.38
CA ALA A 14 -8.03 -3.54 -15.01
C ALA A 14 -7.05 -2.44 -14.57
N GLU A 15 -7.49 -1.18 -14.51
CA GLU A 15 -6.67 -0.08 -13.99
C GLU A 15 -6.30 -0.33 -12.52
N PHE A 16 -7.24 -0.84 -11.71
CA PHE A 16 -7.03 -1.02 -10.28
C PHE A 16 -5.96 -2.08 -10.03
N ILE A 17 -6.04 -3.20 -10.75
CA ILE A 17 -5.02 -4.25 -10.69
C ILE A 17 -3.67 -3.70 -11.17
N PHE A 18 -3.63 -2.98 -12.30
CA PHE A 18 -2.36 -2.52 -12.85
C PHE A 18 -1.72 -1.41 -12.01
N VAL A 19 -2.46 -0.37 -11.68
CA VAL A 19 -1.97 0.85 -11.02
C VAL A 19 -1.86 0.65 -9.52
N THR A 20 -2.90 0.13 -8.85
CA THR A 20 -2.87 -0.02 -7.38
C THR A 20 -2.12 -1.28 -6.97
N VAL A 21 -2.45 -2.45 -7.55
CA VAL A 21 -1.88 -3.73 -7.07
C VAL A 21 -0.47 -3.97 -7.59
N ILE A 22 -0.21 -3.77 -8.89
CA ILE A 22 1.10 -4.04 -9.47
C ILE A 22 2.07 -2.88 -9.23
N LEU A 23 1.77 -1.68 -9.72
CA LEU A 23 2.66 -0.53 -9.60
C LEU A 23 2.73 -0.01 -8.15
N GLY A 24 1.57 0.33 -7.60
CA GLY A 24 1.44 0.80 -6.22
C GLY A 24 1.89 -0.26 -5.22
N GLY A 25 1.42 -1.51 -5.36
CA GLY A 25 1.79 -2.60 -4.47
C GLY A 25 3.28 -2.94 -4.53
N GLY A 26 3.91 -2.86 -5.70
CA GLY A 26 5.37 -2.94 -5.83
C GLY A 26 6.08 -1.85 -5.02
N GLY A 27 5.63 -0.61 -5.14
CA GLY A 27 6.09 0.52 -4.31
C GLY A 27 5.89 0.29 -2.81
N GLY A 28 4.69 -0.15 -2.42
CA GLY A 28 4.32 -0.45 -1.04
C GLY A 28 5.17 -1.55 -0.43
N TRP A 29 5.45 -2.63 -1.19
CA TRP A 29 6.36 -3.69 -0.77
C TRP A 29 7.77 -3.16 -0.52
N MET A 30 8.30 -2.32 -1.41
CA MET A 30 9.62 -1.72 -1.25
C MET A 30 9.68 -0.80 -0.01
N ILE A 31 8.63 -0.01 0.25
CA ILE A 31 8.50 0.82 1.45
C ILE A 31 8.45 -0.06 2.71
N GLY A 32 7.63 -1.11 2.71
CA GLY A 32 7.53 -2.07 3.80
C GLY A 32 8.87 -2.73 4.12
N ARG A 33 9.60 -3.14 3.08
CA ARG A 33 10.96 -3.68 3.22
C ARG A 33 11.95 -2.64 3.75
N SER A 34 11.95 -1.42 3.22
CA SER A 34 12.85 -0.34 3.67
C SER A 34 12.66 -0.01 5.16
N THR A 35 11.40 0.12 5.59
CA THR A 35 11.07 0.40 6.99
C THR A 35 11.42 -0.77 7.92
N ALA A 36 11.29 -2.01 7.46
CA ALA A 36 11.76 -3.18 8.20
C ALA A 36 13.29 -3.21 8.37
N LEU A 37 14.04 -2.90 7.31
CA LEU A 37 15.50 -2.90 7.32
C LEU A 37 16.07 -1.86 8.28
N THR A 38 15.42 -0.70 8.37
CA THR A 38 15.80 0.42 9.24
C THR A 38 15.23 0.32 10.65
N TRP A 39 14.48 -0.74 10.97
CA TRP A 39 13.80 -0.91 12.27
C TRP A 39 12.89 0.27 12.64
N SER A 40 12.38 1.01 11.65
CA SER A 40 11.57 2.21 11.89
C SER A 40 10.18 1.89 12.40
N GLY A 41 9.48 2.86 12.98
CA GLY A 41 8.12 2.68 13.52
C GLY A 41 7.04 2.42 12.46
N TRP A 42 5.84 2.03 12.90
CA TRP A 42 4.68 1.86 12.01
C TRP A 42 4.15 3.20 11.47
N GLY A 43 4.29 4.29 12.24
CA GLY A 43 3.90 5.63 11.80
C GLY A 43 4.67 6.12 10.57
N LEU A 44 5.97 5.81 10.47
CA LEU A 44 6.77 6.19 9.30
C LEU A 44 6.34 5.42 8.04
N LEU A 45 6.01 4.13 8.20
CA LEU A 45 5.44 3.32 7.12
C LEU A 45 4.10 3.89 6.65
N ALA A 46 3.20 4.22 7.59
CA ALA A 46 1.91 4.82 7.29
C ALA A 46 2.06 6.15 6.51
N PHE A 47 2.99 7.00 6.96
CA PHE A 47 3.28 8.28 6.29
C PHE A 47 3.81 8.09 4.86
N TYR A 48 4.76 7.19 4.65
CA TYR A 48 5.28 6.92 3.30
C TYR A 48 4.21 6.32 2.36
N LEU A 49 3.32 5.49 2.89
CA LEU A 49 2.21 4.96 2.11
C LEU A 49 1.13 5.99 1.81
N PHE A 50 0.93 6.96 2.69
CA PHE A 50 0.04 8.09 2.42
C PHE A 50 0.55 8.88 1.21
N LEU A 51 1.85 9.19 1.17
CA LEU A 51 2.48 9.83 0.01
C LEU A 51 2.42 8.96 -1.25
N LEU A 52 2.64 7.66 -1.13
CA LEU A 52 2.52 6.73 -2.25
C LEU A 52 1.08 6.69 -2.78
N THR A 53 0.08 6.69 -1.90
CA THR A 53 -1.34 6.68 -2.28
C THR A 53 -1.71 7.94 -3.06
N LEU A 54 -1.20 9.11 -2.65
CA LEU A 54 -1.35 10.35 -3.40
C LEU A 54 -0.78 10.23 -4.83
N ALA A 55 0.40 9.63 -4.98
CA ALA A 55 1.01 9.39 -6.29
C ALA A 55 0.20 8.40 -7.15
N VAL A 56 -0.30 7.31 -6.55
CA VAL A 56 -1.12 6.29 -7.23
C VAL A 56 -2.47 6.89 -7.67
N ARG A 57 -3.13 7.66 -6.81
CA ARG A 57 -4.37 8.39 -7.13
C ARG A 57 -4.16 9.41 -8.25
N PHE A 58 -3.00 10.07 -8.28
CA PHE A 58 -2.66 10.97 -9.37
C PHE A 58 -2.54 10.24 -10.72
N ILE A 59 -2.03 9.00 -10.73
CA ILE A 59 -1.97 8.15 -11.94
C ILE A 59 -3.39 7.77 -12.39
N HIS A 60 -4.26 7.34 -11.47
CA HIS A 60 -5.67 7.05 -11.77
C HIS A 60 -6.38 8.25 -12.40
N PHE A 61 -6.18 9.45 -11.84
CA PHE A 61 -6.72 10.69 -12.41
C PHE A 61 -6.14 11.00 -13.80
N SER A 62 -4.81 10.99 -13.94
CA SER A 62 -4.14 11.49 -15.16
C SER A 62 -4.30 10.57 -16.37
N LEU A 63 -4.30 9.25 -16.15
CA LEU A 63 -4.32 8.27 -17.24
C LEU A 63 -5.73 7.73 -17.52
N PHE A 64 -6.61 7.69 -16.52
CA PHE A 64 -7.91 7.02 -16.63
C PHE A 64 -9.10 7.94 -16.31
N GLY A 65 -8.85 9.18 -15.90
CA GLY A 65 -9.91 10.14 -15.58
C GLY A 65 -10.63 9.85 -14.28
N GLY A 66 -10.03 9.08 -13.37
CA GLY A 66 -10.58 8.83 -12.03
C GLY A 66 -10.63 10.11 -11.16
N SER A 67 -11.36 10.08 -10.05
CA SER A 67 -11.45 11.22 -9.14
C SER A 67 -10.13 11.52 -8.44
N PHE A 68 -9.85 12.81 -8.27
CA PHE A 68 -8.73 13.29 -7.46
C PHE A 68 -9.26 14.16 -6.32
N PHE A 69 -8.44 14.36 -5.28
CA PHE A 69 -8.83 15.12 -4.08
C PHE A 69 -9.20 16.59 -4.35
N LEU A 70 -8.94 17.09 -5.56
CA LEU A 70 -9.31 18.41 -6.03
C LEU A 70 -10.00 18.30 -7.40
N PRO A 71 -11.07 19.07 -7.68
CA PRO A 71 -11.69 20.10 -6.84
C PRO A 71 -12.51 19.56 -5.65
N PHE A 72 -12.70 20.36 -4.59
CA PHE A 72 -13.37 19.94 -3.35
C PHE A 72 -14.83 19.47 -3.51
N SER A 73 -15.45 19.69 -4.68
CA SER A 73 -16.79 19.18 -5.00
C SER A 73 -16.84 17.65 -5.16
N THR A 74 -15.73 17.02 -5.53
CA THR A 74 -15.61 15.56 -5.70
C THR A 74 -14.84 14.92 -4.53
N PHE A 75 -14.66 15.64 -3.43
CA PHE A 75 -13.82 15.22 -2.32
C PHE A 75 -14.31 13.93 -1.66
N ASP A 76 -15.63 13.75 -1.51
CA ASP A 76 -16.20 12.58 -0.85
C ASP A 76 -15.88 11.28 -1.62
N THR A 77 -16.06 11.31 -2.93
CA THR A 77 -15.75 10.17 -3.82
C THR A 77 -14.25 9.89 -3.85
N ALA A 78 -13.43 10.95 -3.98
CA ALA A 78 -11.97 10.82 -3.98
C ALA A 78 -11.43 10.27 -2.65
N LEU A 79 -12.05 10.65 -1.53
CA LEU A 79 -11.68 10.16 -0.21
C LEU A 79 -12.01 8.68 -0.05
N HIS A 80 -13.18 8.23 -0.51
CA HIS A 80 -13.56 6.81 -0.49
C HIS A 80 -12.53 5.94 -1.23
N TYR A 81 -12.27 6.24 -2.50
CA TYR A 81 -11.32 5.45 -3.30
C TYR A 81 -9.86 5.64 -2.83
N GLY A 82 -9.52 6.82 -2.31
CA GLY A 82 -8.21 7.07 -1.70
C GLY A 82 -7.97 6.21 -0.45
N ILE A 83 -8.99 6.01 0.39
CA ILE A 83 -8.91 5.12 1.56
C ILE A 83 -8.78 3.67 1.11
N VAL A 84 -9.55 3.23 0.12
CA VAL A 84 -9.47 1.86 -0.42
C VAL A 84 -8.05 1.56 -0.91
N ASP A 85 -7.48 2.44 -1.75
CA ASP A 85 -6.11 2.31 -2.21
C ASP A 85 -5.11 2.28 -1.06
N TYR A 86 -5.24 3.21 -0.12
CA TYR A 86 -4.34 3.28 1.03
C TYR A 86 -4.35 1.97 1.82
N LEU A 87 -5.52 1.39 2.09
CA LEU A 87 -5.66 0.13 2.81
C LEU A 87 -5.04 -1.04 2.06
N VAL A 88 -5.23 -1.11 0.74
CA VAL A 88 -4.64 -2.16 -0.11
C VAL A 88 -3.12 -2.05 -0.12
N LEU A 89 -2.59 -0.85 -0.33
CA LEU A 89 -1.15 -0.59 -0.31
C LEU A 89 -0.55 -0.86 1.07
N PHE A 90 -1.28 -0.52 2.14
CA PHE A 90 -0.89 -0.80 3.52
C PHE A 90 -0.83 -2.29 3.82
N ALA A 91 -1.81 -3.08 3.37
CA ALA A 91 -1.79 -4.52 3.53
C ALA A 91 -0.56 -5.15 2.85
N ILE A 92 -0.26 -4.73 1.61
CA ILE A 92 0.91 -5.22 0.85
C ILE A 92 2.22 -4.81 1.54
N ALA A 93 2.34 -3.56 1.98
CA ALA A 93 3.51 -3.06 2.68
C ALA A 93 3.70 -3.74 4.04
N ALA A 94 2.63 -3.98 4.78
CA ALA A 94 2.65 -4.68 6.06
C ALA A 94 3.10 -6.15 5.87
N ALA A 95 2.65 -6.81 4.80
CA ALA A 95 3.13 -8.14 4.43
C ALA A 95 4.64 -8.13 4.12
N GLY A 96 5.11 -7.18 3.31
CA GLY A 96 6.53 -7.02 2.99
C GLY A 96 7.39 -6.71 4.21
N ARG A 97 6.90 -5.85 5.10
CA ARG A 97 7.55 -5.53 6.37
C ARG A 97 7.65 -6.76 7.28
N SER A 98 6.54 -7.47 7.47
CA SER A 98 6.49 -8.66 8.34
C SER A 98 7.42 -9.77 7.83
N TYR A 99 7.46 -9.99 6.52
CA TYR A 99 8.37 -10.95 5.90
C TYR A 99 9.85 -10.66 6.20
N VAL A 100 10.26 -9.39 6.10
CA VAL A 100 11.65 -8.98 6.36
C VAL A 100 11.97 -9.02 7.85
N ARG A 101 11.04 -8.55 8.71
CA ARG A 101 11.22 -8.57 10.17
C ARG A 101 11.37 -9.98 10.71
N ASN A 102 10.54 -10.92 10.27
CA ASN A 102 10.60 -12.32 10.70
C ASN A 102 11.97 -12.95 10.35
N ARG A 103 12.50 -12.66 9.16
CA ARG A 103 13.84 -13.13 8.74
C ARG A 103 14.96 -12.51 9.55
N GLN A 104 14.85 -11.22 9.89
CA GLN A 104 15.84 -10.54 10.72
C GLN A 104 15.86 -11.12 12.14
N MET A 105 14.69 -11.38 12.74
CA MET A 105 14.62 -12.02 14.06
C MET A 105 15.18 -13.45 14.05
N ALA A 106 14.85 -14.26 13.03
CA ALA A 106 15.39 -15.62 12.91
C ALA A 106 16.91 -15.65 12.76
N ARG A 107 17.50 -14.70 12.02
CA ARG A 107 18.97 -14.60 11.85
C ARG A 107 19.65 -14.08 13.11
N GLN A 108 19.12 -13.01 13.69
CA GLN A 108 19.78 -12.32 14.79
C GLN A 108 19.60 -13.05 16.13
N TYR A 109 18.50 -13.77 16.34
CA TYR A 109 18.26 -14.54 17.57
C TYR A 109 18.36 -16.06 17.37
N GLY A 110 18.72 -16.53 16.17
CA GLY A 110 18.88 -17.96 15.89
C GLY A 110 19.91 -18.65 16.78
N PHE A 111 20.92 -17.92 17.26
CA PHE A 111 21.92 -18.45 18.18
C PHE A 111 21.34 -18.85 19.55
N LEU A 112 20.29 -18.20 20.03
CA LEU A 112 19.61 -18.57 21.30
C LEU A 112 18.89 -19.93 21.23
N HIS A 113 18.66 -20.44 20.02
CA HIS A 113 18.13 -21.79 19.80
C HIS A 113 19.24 -22.85 19.63
N GLN A 114 20.47 -22.45 19.29
CA GLN A 114 21.59 -23.36 19.10
C GLN A 114 22.16 -23.86 20.44
N ASP A 115 22.15 -23.02 21.48
CA ASP A 115 22.76 -23.34 22.79
C ASP A 115 21.90 -24.23 23.73
N ARG A 116 20.80 -24.81 23.23
CA ARG A 116 19.87 -25.66 24.02
C ARG A 116 19.74 -27.10 23.53
N GLY A 117 20.60 -27.55 22.61
CA GLY A 117 20.71 -28.96 22.19
C GLY A 117 22.08 -29.51 22.54
#